data_AF-A0A3N5WC90-F1
#
_entry.id   AF-A0A3N5WC90-F1
#
_cell.length_a   1.000
_cell.length_b   1.000
_cell.length_c   1.000
_cell.angle_alpha   90.00
_cell.angle_beta   90.00
_cell.angle_gamma   90.00
#
_symmetry.space_group_name_H-M   'P 1'
#
loop_
_entity.id
_entity.type
_entity.pdbx_description
1 polymer ?
#
loop_
_entity_poly.entity_id
_entity_poly.type
_entity_poly.pdbx_seq_one_letter_code
_entity_poly.pdbx_strand_id
1 'polypeptide(L)'
;MSRKKKLSRDVAVIGGGLTKLGLFKDRNSKDFFAEAYLEMMSSVDKGIDPKEIGAIYFGNFTNDFFVHQAHWAPILADLLGQVPKP
;
A
#
# COMPACT_ATOMS: atom_id res chain seq x y z
N MET A 1 -33.27 13.08 -8.18
CA MET A 1 -31.80 13.28 -8.05
C MET A 1 -31.38 12.84 -6.66
N SER A 2 -30.61 11.76 -6.53
CA SER A 2 -30.10 11.30 -5.24
C SER A 2 -29.15 12.36 -4.66
N ARG A 3 -29.40 12.84 -3.43
CA ARG A 3 -28.45 13.72 -2.73
C ARG A 3 -27.14 12.96 -2.60
N LYS A 4 -26.07 13.46 -3.24
CA LYS A 4 -24.70 12.98 -2.99
C LYS A 4 -24.45 13.11 -1.49
N LYS A 5 -24.32 11.97 -0.80
CA LYS A 5 -23.93 11.94 0.61
C LYS A 5 -22.51 12.52 0.70
N LYS A 6 -22.35 13.66 1.37
CA LYS A 6 -21.04 14.25 1.68
C LYS A 6 -20.44 13.49 2.87
N LEU A 7 -19.16 13.15 2.80
CA LEU A 7 -18.42 12.57 3.92
C LEU A 7 -18.34 13.59 5.07
N SER A 8 -18.17 13.11 6.31
CA SER A 8 -17.96 14.00 7.48
C SER A 8 -16.65 14.80 7.41
N ARG A 9 -15.69 14.33 6.61
CA ARG A 9 -14.43 14.99 6.31
C ARG A 9 -14.08 14.81 4.83
N ASP A 10 -13.52 15.85 4.23
CA ASP A 10 -13.03 15.79 2.86
C ASP A 10 -11.79 14.88 2.76
N VAL A 11 -11.65 14.16 1.65
CA VAL A 11 -10.56 13.20 1.40
C VAL A 11 -9.93 13.52 0.06
N ALA A 12 -8.60 13.43 -0.01
CA ALA A 12 -7.83 13.62 -1.22
C ALA A 12 -6.83 12.47 -1.41
N VAL A 13 -6.48 12.20 -2.66
CA VAL A 13 -5.34 11.34 -3.03
C VAL A 13 -4.17 12.26 -3.31
N ILE A 14 -3.04 12.04 -2.63
CA ILE A 14 -1.84 12.90 -2.73
C ILE A 14 -0.67 12.24 -3.47
N GLY A 15 -0.77 10.95 -3.77
CA GLY A 15 0.26 10.17 -4.45
C GLY A 15 -0.25 8.79 -4.85
N GLY A 16 0.47 8.13 -5.75
CA GLY A 16 0.17 6.78 -6.24
C GLY A 16 1.40 6.13 -6.86
N GLY A 17 1.46 4.80 -6.78
CA GLY A 17 2.55 4.00 -7.35
C GLY A 17 1.98 2.69 -7.90
N LEU A 18 2.62 2.17 -8.96
CA LEU A 18 2.21 0.97 -9.65
C LEU A 18 3.42 0.29 -10.28
N THR A 19 3.75 -0.90 -9.79
CA THR A 19 4.78 -1.72 -10.41
C THR A 19 4.42 -2.12 -11.84
N LYS A 20 5.44 -2.41 -12.64
CA LYS A 20 5.24 -3.06 -13.94
C LYS A 20 4.50 -4.39 -13.77
N LEU A 21 3.41 -4.57 -14.52
CA LEU A 21 2.63 -5.82 -14.53
C LEU A 21 3.26 -6.84 -15.47
N GLY A 22 3.36 -8.09 -15.03
CA GLY A 22 3.94 -9.16 -15.85
C GLY A 22 4.35 -10.39 -15.05
N LEU A 23 5.09 -11.28 -15.72
CA LEU A 23 5.68 -12.47 -15.13
C LEU A 23 7.16 -12.22 -14.85
N PHE A 24 7.56 -12.37 -13.59
CA PHE A 24 8.92 -12.12 -13.15
C PHE A 24 9.43 -13.31 -12.36
N LYS A 25 10.64 -13.75 -12.64
CA LYS A 25 11.25 -14.94 -12.01
C LYS A 25 12.05 -14.59 -10.75
N ASP A 26 12.49 -13.34 -10.66
CA ASP A 26 13.44 -12.80 -9.69
C ASP A 26 12.78 -11.92 -8.62
N ARG A 27 11.46 -11.75 -8.68
CA ARG A 27 10.69 -10.87 -7.78
C ARG A 27 9.43 -11.56 -7.27
N ASN A 28 9.01 -11.18 -6.07
CA ASN A 28 7.82 -11.67 -5.39
C ASN A 28 6.93 -10.52 -4.86
N SER A 29 5.81 -10.87 -4.21
CA SER A 29 4.84 -9.89 -3.72
C SER A 29 5.41 -8.83 -2.76
N LYS A 30 6.43 -9.15 -1.96
CA LYS A 30 7.07 -8.16 -1.07
C LYS A 30 7.85 -7.13 -1.88
N ASP A 31 8.59 -7.59 -2.89
CA ASP A 31 9.38 -6.72 -3.77
C ASP A 31 8.46 -5.77 -4.53
N PHE A 32 7.36 -6.29 -5.09
CA PHE A 32 6.39 -5.44 -5.79
C PHE A 32 5.71 -4.43 -4.87
N PHE A 33 5.38 -4.83 -3.63
CA PHE A 33 4.79 -3.88 -2.69
C PHE A 33 5.77 -2.78 -2.29
N ALA A 34 7.04 -3.12 -2.03
CA ALA A 34 8.08 -2.13 -1.73
C ALA A 34 8.33 -1.18 -2.91
N GLU A 35 8.40 -1.71 -4.14
CA GLU A 35 8.57 -0.93 -5.37
C GLU A 35 7.41 0.07 -5.55
N ALA A 36 6.16 -0.40 -5.47
CA ALA A 36 4.98 0.47 -5.60
C ALA A 36 4.91 1.50 -4.46
N TYR A 37 5.31 1.14 -3.24
CA TYR A 37 5.36 2.07 -2.12
C TYR A 37 6.39 3.17 -2.34
N LEU A 38 7.60 2.84 -2.78
CA LEU A 38 8.65 3.83 -3.05
C LEU A 38 8.24 4.77 -4.20
N GLU A 39 7.62 4.24 -5.26
CA GLU A 39 7.07 5.05 -6.34
C GLU A 39 5.97 5.99 -5.83
N MET A 40 5.04 5.48 -5.01
CA MET A 40 3.99 6.28 -4.38
C MET A 40 4.56 7.41 -3.53
N MET A 41 5.55 7.12 -2.68
CA MET A 41 6.21 8.14 -1.85
C MET A 41 6.89 9.23 -2.70
N SER A 42 7.50 8.83 -3.82
CA SER A 42 8.14 9.77 -4.77
C SER A 42 7.15 10.63 -5.56
N SER A 43 5.91 10.16 -5.72
CA SER A 43 4.87 10.85 -6.48
C SER A 43 4.20 12.00 -5.73
N VAL A 44 4.47 12.16 -4.43
CA VAL A 44 3.86 13.22 -3.61
C VAL A 44 4.60 14.54 -3.86
N ASP A 45 3.93 15.50 -4.50
CA ASP A 45 4.51 16.79 -4.95
C ASP A 45 5.34 17.54 -3.89
N LYS A 46 4.89 17.53 -2.63
CA LYS A 46 5.54 18.24 -1.51
C LYS A 46 6.39 17.31 -0.63
N GLY A 47 6.53 16.06 -1.04
CA GLY A 47 7.02 14.98 -0.20
C GLY A 47 6.07 14.63 0.95
N ILE A 48 6.43 13.60 1.68
CA ILE A 48 5.75 13.14 2.89
C ILE A 48 6.77 12.38 3.75
N ASP A 49 6.76 12.61 5.07
CA ASP A 49 7.54 11.76 5.98
C ASP A 49 6.79 10.43 6.15
N PRO A 50 7.40 9.26 5.86
CA PRO A 50 6.80 7.96 6.14
C PRO A 50 6.20 7.84 7.54
N LYS A 51 6.74 8.55 8.53
CA LYS A 51 6.25 8.54 9.91
C LYS A 51 4.86 9.18 10.06
N GLU A 52 4.42 10.03 9.14
CA GLU A 52 3.09 10.65 9.15
C GLU A 52 1.98 9.72 8.67
N ILE A 53 2.31 8.61 8.01
CA ILE A 53 1.32 7.59 7.63
C ILE A 53 0.70 7.02 8.90
N GLY A 54 -0.60 7.22 9.12
CA GLY A 54 -1.26 6.81 10.37
C GLY A 54 -1.73 5.36 10.40
N ALA A 55 -2.00 4.76 9.23
CA ALA A 55 -2.50 3.40 9.11
C ALA A 55 -2.23 2.84 7.70
N ILE A 56 -2.21 1.51 7.58
CA ILE A 56 -2.04 0.81 6.30
C ILE A 56 -3.21 -0.14 6.06
N TYR A 57 -3.87 0.01 4.91
CA TYR A 57 -4.89 -0.91 4.46
C TYR A 57 -4.34 -1.74 3.31
N PHE A 58 -4.26 -3.05 3.50
CA PHE A 58 -3.66 -3.97 2.55
C PHE A 58 -4.68 -4.96 1.99
N GLY A 59 -4.64 -5.18 0.68
CA GLY A 59 -5.45 -6.17 -0.02
C GLY A 59 -4.59 -7.20 -0.72
N ASN A 60 -4.86 -8.49 -0.45
CA ASN A 60 -4.25 -9.61 -1.15
C ASN A 60 -5.27 -10.76 -1.24
N PHE A 61 -5.23 -11.48 -2.36
CA PHE A 61 -6.17 -12.57 -2.62
C PHE A 61 -5.52 -13.95 -2.68
N THR A 62 -4.26 -14.05 -3.13
CA THR A 62 -3.72 -15.34 -3.59
C THR A 62 -2.58 -15.90 -2.74
N ASN A 63 -2.09 -15.16 -1.74
CA ASN A 63 -0.88 -15.59 -1.02
C ASN A 63 -1.15 -16.71 -0.01
N ASP A 64 -2.35 -16.79 0.52
CA ASP A 64 -2.79 -17.93 1.34
C ASP A 64 -2.70 -19.25 0.56
N PHE A 65 -3.04 -19.22 -0.73
CA PHE A 65 -3.03 -20.38 -1.60
C PHE A 65 -1.62 -20.73 -2.10
N PHE A 66 -0.87 -19.76 -2.63
CA PHE A 66 0.42 -20.05 -3.28
C PHE A 66 1.63 -20.08 -2.34
N VAL A 67 1.59 -19.32 -1.24
CA VAL A 67 2.72 -19.20 -0.31
C VAL A 67 2.34 -19.53 1.13
N HIS A 68 1.14 -20.09 1.34
CA HIS A 68 0.64 -20.57 2.63
C HIS A 68 0.71 -19.54 3.76
N GLN A 69 0.56 -18.25 3.41
CA GLN A 69 0.61 -17.15 4.35
C GLN A 69 -0.49 -16.15 4.06
N ALA A 70 -1.45 -16.00 4.98
CA ALA A 70 -2.56 -15.06 4.86
C ALA A 70 -2.31 -13.72 5.59
N HIS A 71 -1.53 -13.72 6.67
CA HIS A 71 -1.35 -12.56 7.55
C HIS A 71 -0.31 -11.57 7.00
N TRP A 72 -0.60 -10.96 5.85
CA TRP A 72 0.36 -10.13 5.11
C TRP A 72 0.42 -8.67 5.55
N ALA A 73 -0.68 -8.08 6.03
CA ALA A 73 -0.69 -6.70 6.49
C ALA A 73 0.44 -6.37 7.49
N PRO A 74 0.66 -7.14 8.58
CA PRO A 74 1.76 -6.86 9.50
C PRO A 74 3.15 -7.15 8.90
N ILE A 75 3.28 -8.15 8.00
CA ILE A 75 4.56 -8.44 7.32
C ILE A 75 4.99 -7.24 6.47
N LEU A 76 4.04 -6.63 5.75
CA LEU A 76 4.31 -5.48 4.92
C LEU A 76 4.48 -4.20 5.74
N ALA A 77 3.74 -4.04 6.83
CA ALA A 77 3.97 -2.94 7.76
C ALA A 77 5.40 -2.98 8.35
N ASP A 78 5.89 -4.18 8.70
CA ASP A 78 7.26 -4.38 9.18
C ASP A 78 8.29 -4.08 8.08
N LEU A 79 8.06 -4.59 6.86
CA LEU A 79 8.90 -4.30 5.70
C LEU A 79 9.05 -2.79 5.42
N LEU A 80 7.98 -2.01 5.65
CA LEU A 80 7.98 -0.56 5.47
C LEU A 80 8.51 0.22 6.67
N GLY A 81 8.85 -0.43 7.79
CA GLY A 81 9.23 0.23 9.04
C GLY A 81 8.07 0.99 9.70
N GLN A 82 6.83 0.52 9.48
CA GLN A 82 5.60 1.16 9.93
C GLN A 82 5.01 0.50 11.19
N VAL A 83 5.54 -0.62 11.65
CA VAL A 83 5.16 -1.22 12.94
C VAL A 83 5.43 -0.22 14.09
N PRO A 84 4.53 -0.07 15.08
CA PRO A 84 3.32 -0.85 15.34
C PRO A 84 2.02 -0.17 14.88
N LYS A 85 2.07 0.61 13.79
CA LYS A 85 0.88 1.31 13.29
C LYS A 85 -0.22 0.33 12.87
N PRO A 86 -1.49 0.72 13.05
CA PRO A 86 -2.64 -0.10 12.69
C PRO A 86 -2.80 -0.32 11.19
#